data_AF-A0A317KDJ1-F1
#
_entry.id   AF-A0A317KDJ1-F1
#
_cell.length_a   1.000
_cell.length_b   1.000
_cell.length_c   1.000
_cell.angle_alpha   90.00
_cell.angle_beta   90.00
_cell.angle_gamma   90.00
#
_symmetry.space_group_name_H-M   'P 1'
#
loop_
_entity.id
_entity.type
_entity.pdbx_description
1 polymer ?
#
loop_
_entity_poly.entity_id
_entity_poly.type
_entity_poly.pdbx_seq_one_letter_code
_entity_poly.pdbx_strand_id
1 'polypeptide(L)'
;MVFFAIRVVAERRGATTWHPHHIAERYQLFTLIVLGEVVLSTSVTIQSGIDAGNPRLWSLAVAGALIVFALWWLYFDRPGALPPASLRGAVFWGYGHYLVFAAIAAVGAGLAVAVDHDLHRAHVSGRTAGYATALPVAVYLLSLWALHLRSKRGLGVVLFPVAAVLVLMAPWLPAPIQVIAGLLCALVALTLIVRYRTATRTP
;
A
#
# COMPACT_ATOMS: atom_id res chain seq x y z
N MET A 1 20.02 2.76 4.77
CA MET A 1 21.06 1.90 4.14
C MET A 1 22.10 1.40 5.13
N VAL A 2 22.71 2.27 5.93
CA VAL A 2 23.81 1.91 6.85
C VAL A 2 23.43 0.90 7.94
N PHE A 3 22.21 0.94 8.50
CA PHE A 3 21.85 0.11 9.67
C PHE A 3 21.88 -1.42 9.46
N PHE A 4 21.35 -1.95 8.35
CA PHE A 4 21.31 -3.41 8.13
C PHE A 4 22.62 -3.96 7.56
N ALA A 5 23.31 -3.18 6.71
CA ALA A 5 24.65 -3.51 6.24
C ALA A 5 25.67 -3.48 7.41
N ILE A 6 25.54 -2.53 8.33
CA ILE A 6 26.31 -2.52 9.58
C ILE A 6 26.02 -3.77 10.41
N ARG A 7 24.78 -4.25 10.53
CA ARG A 7 24.49 -5.44 11.34
C ARG A 7 25.19 -6.70 10.81
N VAL A 8 25.19 -6.90 9.48
CA VAL A 8 25.88 -8.03 8.82
C VAL A 8 27.40 -7.98 9.02
N VAL A 9 27.99 -6.78 9.09
CA VAL A 9 29.43 -6.58 9.32
C VAL A 9 29.78 -6.53 10.81
N ALA A 10 28.91 -6.00 11.67
CA ALA A 10 29.11 -5.81 13.10
C ALA A 10 28.84 -7.07 13.93
N GLU A 11 27.92 -7.95 13.52
CA GLU A 11 27.74 -9.27 14.17
C GLU A 11 28.95 -10.18 13.98
N ARG A 12 29.92 -9.84 13.11
CA ARG A 12 31.22 -10.52 13.06
C ARG A 12 32.13 -10.18 14.25
N ARG A 13 31.83 -9.10 15.02
CA ARG A 13 32.67 -8.60 16.13
C ARG A 13 31.95 -8.50 17.48
N GLY A 14 30.66 -8.78 17.55
CA GLY A 14 29.88 -8.81 18.80
C GLY A 14 28.44 -8.35 18.61
N ALA A 15 27.51 -8.86 19.44
CA ALA A 15 26.09 -8.52 19.36
C ALA A 15 25.85 -7.03 19.71
N THR A 16 25.47 -6.24 18.70
CA THR A 16 25.06 -4.84 18.91
C THR A 16 23.69 -4.77 19.60
N THR A 17 23.48 -3.79 20.48
CA THR A 17 22.18 -3.49 21.10
C THR A 17 21.14 -3.09 20.04
N TRP A 18 20.39 -4.08 19.57
CA TRP A 18 19.31 -3.90 18.60
C TRP A 18 18.01 -3.64 19.32
N HIS A 19 17.33 -2.54 19.02
CA HIS A 19 15.99 -2.24 19.54
C HIS A 19 14.99 -2.29 18.37
N PRO A 20 14.36 -3.45 18.11
CA PRO A 20 13.44 -3.65 16.99
C PRO A 20 12.28 -2.65 16.96
N HIS A 21 11.90 -2.12 18.11
CA HIS A 21 10.83 -1.14 18.27
C HIS A 21 11.14 0.20 17.57
N HIS A 22 12.31 0.80 17.81
CA HIS A 22 12.71 2.07 17.17
C HIS A 22 12.89 1.93 15.65
N ILE A 23 13.22 0.73 15.17
CA ILE A 23 13.28 0.46 13.73
C ILE A 23 11.86 0.44 13.17
N ALA A 24 10.93 -0.28 13.79
CA ALA A 24 9.52 -0.28 13.36
C ALA A 24 8.93 1.14 13.32
N GLU A 25 9.20 1.95 14.34
CA GLU A 25 8.78 3.36 14.43
C GLU A 25 9.28 4.20 13.25
N ARG A 26 10.58 4.12 12.92
CA ARG A 26 11.15 4.85 11.77
C ARG A 26 10.51 4.46 10.44
N TYR A 27 10.24 3.18 10.23
CA TYR A 27 9.61 2.69 9.01
C TYR A 27 8.14 3.14 8.92
N GLN A 28 7.43 3.19 10.05
CA GLN A 28 6.09 3.75 10.14
C GLN A 28 6.06 5.25 9.82
N LEU A 29 6.96 6.03 10.42
CA LEU A 29 7.09 7.46 10.14
C LEU A 29 7.43 7.73 8.68
N PHE A 30 8.33 6.95 8.09
CA PHE A 30 8.66 7.07 6.67
C PHE A 30 7.45 6.75 5.78
N THR A 31 6.65 5.74 6.14
CA THR A 31 5.40 5.43 5.43
C THR A 31 4.42 6.61 5.45
N LEU A 32 4.28 7.29 6.60
CA LEU A 32 3.45 8.50 6.71
C LEU A 32 3.96 9.63 5.81
N ILE A 33 5.27 9.83 5.73
CA ILE A 33 5.87 10.84 4.85
C ILE A 33 5.54 10.53 3.38
N VAL A 34 5.75 9.28 2.93
CA VAL A 34 5.47 8.88 1.55
C VAL A 34 3.97 8.97 1.24
N LEU A 35 3.11 8.58 2.17
CA LEU A 35 1.66 8.75 2.00
C LEU A 35 1.26 10.23 1.95
N GLY A 36 1.85 11.07 2.80
CA GLY A 36 1.62 12.51 2.80
C GLY A 36 1.99 13.15 1.46
N GLU A 37 3.13 12.78 0.90
CA GLU A 37 3.56 13.23 -0.43
C GLU A 37 2.56 12.82 -1.52
N VAL A 38 2.10 11.57 -1.49
CA VAL A 38 1.08 11.09 -2.43
C VAL A 38 -0.24 11.85 -2.27
N VAL A 39 -0.69 12.15 -1.05
CA VAL A 39 -1.89 12.97 -0.81
C VAL A 39 -1.73 14.37 -1.40
N LEU A 40 -0.59 15.02 -1.16
CA LEU A 40 -0.30 16.36 -1.67
C LEU A 40 -0.28 16.39 -3.21
N SER A 41 0.51 15.50 -3.82
CA SER A 41 0.63 15.37 -5.28
C SER A 41 -0.72 15.05 -5.95
N THR A 42 -1.48 14.12 -5.37
CA THR A 42 -2.81 13.75 -5.88
C THR A 42 -3.80 14.91 -5.76
N SER A 43 -3.76 15.66 -4.66
CA SER A 43 -4.63 16.84 -4.46
C SER A 43 -4.37 17.93 -5.49
N VAL A 44 -3.10 18.25 -5.77
CA VAL A 44 -2.75 19.23 -6.80
C VAL A 44 -3.21 18.79 -8.19
N THR A 45 -3.00 17.51 -8.52
CA THR A 45 -3.40 16.94 -9.80
C THR A 45 -4.92 16.99 -9.99
N ILE A 46 -5.69 16.61 -8.96
CA ILE A 46 -7.15 16.68 -8.97
C ILE A 46 -7.64 18.11 -9.10
N GLN A 47 -7.10 19.05 -8.29
CA GLN A 47 -7.52 20.45 -8.32
C GLN A 47 -7.34 21.04 -9.72
N SER A 48 -6.19 20.79 -10.34
CA SER A 48 -5.90 21.27 -11.70
C SER A 48 -6.91 20.78 -12.75
N GLY A 49 -7.47 19.59 -12.54
CA GLY A 49 -8.49 19.03 -13.42
C GLY A 49 -9.90 19.56 -13.11
N ILE A 50 -10.23 19.77 -11.83
CA ILE A 50 -11.51 20.37 -11.43
C ILE A 50 -11.62 21.80 -11.98
N ASP A 51 -10.54 22.58 -11.89
CA ASP A 51 -10.47 23.94 -12.44
C ASP A 51 -10.67 23.95 -13.96
N ALA A 52 -10.39 22.83 -14.65
CA ALA A 52 -10.68 22.64 -16.07
C ALA A 52 -12.15 22.29 -16.38
N GLY A 53 -13.03 22.23 -15.38
CA GLY A 53 -14.49 22.14 -15.54
C GLY A 53 -15.05 20.73 -15.79
N ASN A 54 -14.32 19.66 -15.48
CA ASN A 54 -14.78 18.29 -15.73
C ASN A 54 -15.41 17.62 -14.49
N PRO A 55 -16.75 17.43 -14.44
CA PRO A 55 -17.44 16.86 -13.28
C PRO A 55 -17.09 15.38 -13.01
N ARG A 56 -16.54 14.65 -14.00
CA ARG A 56 -16.12 13.25 -13.80
C ARG A 56 -14.95 13.13 -12.83
N LEU A 57 -14.15 14.19 -12.68
CA LEU A 57 -12.99 14.20 -11.81
C LEU A 57 -13.33 14.17 -10.32
N TRP A 58 -14.54 14.57 -9.91
CA TRP A 58 -14.99 14.38 -8.53
C TRP A 58 -15.04 12.90 -8.15
N SER A 59 -15.55 12.06 -9.05
CA SER A 59 -15.60 10.61 -8.81
C SER A 59 -14.20 10.00 -8.71
N LEU A 60 -13.28 10.48 -9.55
CA LEU A 60 -11.88 10.04 -9.55
C LEU A 60 -11.15 10.51 -8.29
N ALA A 61 -11.42 11.73 -7.84
CA ALA A 61 -10.87 12.31 -6.63
C ALA A 61 -11.27 11.52 -5.38
N VAL A 62 -12.56 11.23 -5.26
CA VAL A 62 -13.10 10.41 -4.16
C VAL A 62 -12.49 9.01 -4.21
N ALA A 63 -12.43 8.38 -5.38
CA ALA A 63 -11.82 7.05 -5.52
C ALA A 63 -10.32 7.05 -5.16
N GLY A 64 -9.55 8.04 -5.62
CA GLY A 64 -8.14 8.22 -5.27
C GLY A 64 -7.93 8.41 -3.77
N ALA A 65 -8.74 9.26 -3.14
CA ALA A 65 -8.70 9.46 -1.69
C ALA A 65 -9.02 8.17 -0.91
N LEU A 66 -10.03 7.41 -1.35
CA LEU A 66 -10.37 6.11 -0.75
C LEU A 66 -9.24 5.09 -0.90
N ILE A 67 -8.56 5.06 -2.06
CA ILE A 67 -7.39 4.19 -2.27
C ILE A 67 -6.29 4.55 -1.28
N VAL A 68 -5.90 5.82 -1.21
CA VAL A 68 -4.82 6.28 -0.31
C VAL A 68 -5.17 6.01 1.16
N PHE A 69 -6.42 6.28 1.55
CA PHE A 69 -6.89 6.02 2.90
C PHE A 69 -6.92 4.52 3.22
N ALA A 70 -7.35 3.67 2.28
CA ALA A 70 -7.34 2.23 2.46
C ALA A 70 -5.91 1.66 2.57
N LEU A 71 -4.96 2.17 1.78
CA LEU A 71 -3.54 1.83 1.91
C LEU A 71 -3.03 2.20 3.30
N TRP A 72 -3.27 3.43 3.74
CA TRP A 72 -2.93 3.87 5.09
C TRP A 72 -3.52 2.94 6.15
N TRP A 73 -4.82 2.63 6.05
CA TRP A 73 -5.51 1.76 7.00
C TRP A 73 -4.88 0.36 7.04
N LEU A 74 -4.68 -0.28 5.89
CA LEU A 74 -4.12 -1.64 5.80
C LEU A 74 -2.69 -1.73 6.33
N TYR A 75 -1.90 -0.65 6.24
CA TYR A 75 -0.58 -0.57 6.85
C TYR A 75 -0.65 -0.48 8.37
N PHE A 76 -1.41 0.48 8.90
CA PHE A 76 -1.41 0.84 10.33
C PHE A 76 -2.32 -0.02 11.20
N ASP A 77 -3.33 -0.68 10.62
CA ASP A 77 -4.26 -1.57 11.33
C ASP A 77 -3.55 -2.72 12.09
N ARG A 78 -2.33 -3.11 11.67
CA ARG A 78 -1.52 -4.12 12.35
C ARG A 78 -0.50 -3.42 13.26
N PRO A 79 -0.61 -3.51 14.60
CA PRO A 79 0.41 -2.94 15.49
C PRO A 79 1.78 -3.49 15.12
N GLY A 80 2.75 -2.57 15.01
CA GLY A 80 3.99 -2.72 14.26
C GLY A 80 4.59 -4.12 14.32
N ALA A 81 4.56 -4.83 13.19
CA ALA A 81 5.21 -6.13 13.07
C ALA A 81 6.71 -5.92 13.31
N LEU A 82 7.16 -6.30 14.50
CA LEU A 82 8.57 -6.19 14.86
C LEU A 82 9.41 -7.00 13.86
N PRO A 83 10.60 -6.49 13.48
CA PRO A 83 11.55 -7.25 12.69
C PRO A 83 11.73 -8.68 13.24
N PRO A 84 11.70 -9.72 12.39
CA PRO A 84 11.96 -11.08 12.84
C PRO A 84 13.33 -11.21 13.48
N ALA A 85 13.45 -12.03 14.54
CA ALA A 85 14.72 -12.22 15.27
C ALA A 85 15.83 -12.86 14.42
N SER A 86 15.49 -13.59 13.36
CA SER A 86 16.47 -14.19 12.46
C SER A 86 17.07 -13.15 11.53
N LEU A 87 18.39 -13.20 11.30
CA LEU A 87 19.10 -12.27 10.42
C LEU A 87 18.48 -12.21 9.01
N ARG A 88 18.17 -13.37 8.41
CA ARG A 88 17.50 -13.46 7.10
C ARG A 88 16.12 -12.82 7.12
N GLY A 89 15.37 -12.99 8.21
CA GLY A 89 14.05 -12.38 8.39
C GLY A 89 14.13 -10.87 8.58
N ALA A 90 15.10 -10.38 9.35
CA ALA A 90 15.35 -8.96 9.57
C ALA A 90 15.76 -8.22 8.27
N VAL A 91 16.64 -8.84 7.49
CA VAL A 91 17.03 -8.35 6.15
C VAL A 91 15.81 -8.35 5.23
N PHE A 92 15.09 -9.46 5.10
CA PHE A 92 13.87 -9.52 4.29
C PHE A 92 12.83 -8.46 4.70
N TRP A 93 12.63 -8.27 6.01
CA TRP A 93 11.71 -7.28 6.56
C TRP A 93 12.13 -5.85 6.22
N GLY A 94 13.41 -5.51 6.40
CA GLY A 94 13.94 -4.18 6.12
C GLY A 94 13.94 -3.86 4.62
N TYR A 95 14.31 -4.82 3.78
CA TYR A 95 14.35 -4.65 2.32
C TYR A 95 12.96 -4.69 1.68
N GLY A 96 12.04 -5.53 2.19
CA GLY A 96 10.68 -5.61 1.66
C GLY A 96 9.87 -4.34 1.90
N HIS A 97 10.13 -3.59 2.97
CA HIS A 97 9.47 -2.29 3.19
C HIS A 97 9.82 -1.24 2.11
N TYR A 98 10.97 -1.34 1.44
CA TYR A 98 11.24 -0.47 0.30
C TYR A 98 10.27 -0.70 -0.85
N LEU A 99 9.82 -1.95 -1.06
CA LEU A 99 8.76 -2.24 -2.04
C LEU A 99 7.44 -1.60 -1.63
N VAL A 100 7.13 -1.56 -0.32
CA VAL A 100 5.94 -0.87 0.19
C VAL A 100 6.02 0.62 -0.13
N PHE A 101 7.15 1.28 0.14
CA PHE A 101 7.34 2.70 -0.13
C PHE A 101 7.27 3.03 -1.63
N ALA A 102 7.98 2.25 -2.44
CA ALA A 102 7.98 2.42 -3.89
C ALA A 102 6.58 2.20 -4.48
N ALA A 103 5.84 1.20 -3.97
CA ALA A 103 4.47 0.95 -4.40
C ALA A 103 3.53 2.10 -4.02
N ILE A 104 3.61 2.65 -2.80
CA ILE A 104 2.80 3.82 -2.40
C ILE A 104 3.10 5.00 -3.34
N ALA A 105 4.38 5.33 -3.56
CA ALA A 105 4.76 6.42 -4.46
C ALA A 105 4.24 6.19 -5.89
N ALA A 106 4.35 4.95 -6.38
CA ALA A 106 3.84 4.58 -7.71
C ALA A 106 2.30 4.62 -7.80
N VAL A 107 1.56 4.38 -6.71
CA VAL A 107 0.10 4.62 -6.68
C VAL A 107 -0.21 6.09 -6.94
N GLY A 108 0.51 7.02 -6.32
CA GLY A 108 0.33 8.46 -6.58
C GLY A 108 0.57 8.82 -8.04
N ALA A 109 1.66 8.32 -8.63
CA ALA A 109 1.93 8.50 -10.06
C ALA A 109 0.83 7.88 -10.94
N GLY A 110 0.34 6.68 -10.60
CA GLY A 110 -0.75 6.03 -11.32
C GLY A 110 -2.06 6.81 -11.29
N LEU A 111 -2.40 7.41 -10.14
CA LEU A 111 -3.56 8.29 -10.02
C LEU A 111 -3.41 9.55 -10.88
N ALA A 112 -2.21 10.14 -10.95
CA ALA A 112 -1.94 11.26 -11.85
C ALA A 112 -2.14 10.87 -13.32
N VAL A 113 -1.66 9.69 -13.73
CA VAL A 113 -1.90 9.15 -15.09
C VAL A 113 -3.40 8.96 -15.37
N ALA A 114 -4.18 8.52 -14.38
CA ALA A 114 -5.63 8.40 -14.53
C ALA A 114 -6.32 9.76 -14.72
N VAL A 115 -5.89 10.80 -13.99
CA VAL A 115 -6.38 12.17 -14.18
C VAL A 115 -6.03 12.69 -15.58
N ASP A 116 -4.77 12.52 -16.02
CA ASP A 116 -4.33 12.97 -17.34
C ASP A 116 -5.04 12.23 -18.47
N HIS A 117 -5.37 10.95 -18.29
CA HIS A 117 -6.17 10.20 -19.26
C HIS A 117 -7.60 10.76 -19.36
N ASP A 118 -8.28 11.04 -18.24
CA ASP A 118 -9.64 11.59 -18.24
C ASP A 118 -9.68 13.03 -18.78
N LEU A 119 -8.57 13.78 -18.65
CA LEU A 119 -8.37 15.08 -19.27
C LEU A 119 -7.93 15.02 -20.74
N HIS A 120 -7.82 13.82 -21.33
CA HIS A 120 -7.32 13.59 -22.70
C HIS A 120 -5.91 14.16 -22.95
N ARG A 121 -5.09 14.30 -21.90
CA ARG A 121 -3.69 14.73 -21.98
C ARG A 121 -2.73 13.56 -22.14
N ALA A 122 -3.07 12.40 -21.58
CA ALA A 122 -2.28 11.19 -21.73
C ALA A 122 -2.63 10.46 -23.03
N HIS A 123 -1.62 10.21 -23.88
CA HIS A 123 -1.76 9.45 -25.13
C HIS A 123 -1.64 7.94 -24.87
N VAL A 124 -2.35 7.45 -23.86
CA VAL A 124 -2.31 6.04 -23.42
C VAL A 124 -3.71 5.45 -23.45
N SER A 125 -3.81 4.13 -23.61
CA SER A 125 -5.10 3.46 -23.54
C SER A 125 -5.66 3.51 -22.11
N GLY A 126 -6.99 3.51 -21.96
CA GLY A 126 -7.63 3.46 -20.62
C GLY A 126 -7.22 2.23 -19.79
N ARG A 127 -6.90 1.11 -20.46
CA ARG A 127 -6.32 -0.08 -19.80
C ARG A 127 -4.93 0.21 -19.23
N THR A 128 -4.08 0.87 -20.01
CA THR A 128 -2.73 1.27 -19.58
C THR A 128 -2.81 2.24 -18.40
N ALA A 129 -3.72 3.23 -18.46
CA ALA A 129 -3.95 4.16 -17.35
C ALA A 129 -4.43 3.42 -16.09
N GLY A 130 -5.36 2.47 -16.21
CA GLY A 130 -5.82 1.65 -15.08
C GLY A 130 -4.69 0.81 -14.47
N TYR A 131 -3.80 0.23 -15.30
CA TYR A 131 -2.66 -0.54 -14.82
C TYR A 131 -1.60 0.30 -14.11
N ALA A 132 -1.50 1.60 -14.42
CA ALA A 132 -0.60 2.52 -13.72
C ALA A 132 -0.91 2.59 -12.22
N THR A 133 -2.18 2.41 -11.81
CA THR A 133 -2.58 2.31 -10.40
C THR A 133 -2.69 0.85 -9.92
N ALA A 134 -3.27 -0.04 -10.73
CA ALA A 134 -3.54 -1.42 -10.32
C ALA A 134 -2.26 -2.21 -9.97
N LEU A 135 -1.19 -2.05 -10.76
CA LEU A 135 0.07 -2.75 -10.52
C LEU A 135 0.72 -2.34 -9.18
N PRO A 136 0.94 -1.04 -8.90
CA PRO A 136 1.42 -0.62 -7.59
C PRO A 136 0.55 -1.06 -6.42
N VAL A 137 -0.79 -1.01 -6.54
CA VAL A 137 -1.69 -1.49 -5.48
C VAL A 137 -1.52 -2.99 -5.25
N ALA A 138 -1.42 -3.80 -6.30
CA ALA A 138 -1.20 -5.24 -6.16
C ALA A 138 0.17 -5.55 -5.51
N VAL A 139 1.24 -4.86 -5.93
CA VAL A 139 2.57 -4.99 -5.33
C VAL A 139 2.55 -4.60 -3.85
N TYR A 140 1.83 -3.53 -3.50
CA TYR A 140 1.65 -3.10 -2.13
C TYR A 140 0.96 -4.18 -1.29
N LEU A 141 -0.17 -4.72 -1.74
CA LEU A 141 -0.93 -5.77 -1.04
C LEU A 141 -0.10 -7.04 -0.83
N LEU A 142 0.64 -7.47 -1.86
CA LEU A 142 1.51 -8.65 -1.79
C LEU A 142 2.72 -8.42 -0.87
N SER A 143 3.27 -7.20 -0.85
CA SER A 143 4.35 -6.82 0.05
C SER A 143 3.87 -6.85 1.50
N LEU A 144 2.70 -6.29 1.81
CA LEU A 144 2.10 -6.38 3.14
C LEU A 144 1.82 -7.83 3.54
N TRP A 145 1.29 -8.63 2.61
CA TRP A 145 1.04 -10.05 2.85
C TRP A 145 2.34 -10.79 3.22
N ALA A 146 3.40 -10.59 2.44
CA ALA A 146 4.70 -11.21 2.65
C ALA A 146 5.37 -10.76 3.95
N LEU A 147 5.25 -9.48 4.32
CA LEU A 147 5.89 -8.90 5.49
C LEU A 147 5.13 -9.17 6.79
N HIS A 148 3.80 -9.11 6.76
CA HIS A 148 2.97 -9.12 7.97
C HIS A 148 2.19 -10.42 8.21
N LEU A 149 1.87 -11.18 7.17
CA LEU A 149 0.91 -12.28 7.27
C LEU A 149 1.43 -13.66 6.87
N ARG A 150 2.54 -13.75 6.10
CA ARG A 150 3.00 -15.04 5.54
C ARG A 150 3.17 -16.17 6.57
N SER A 151 3.48 -15.82 7.82
CA SER A 151 3.72 -16.78 8.91
C SER A 151 2.51 -17.01 9.81
N LYS A 152 1.38 -16.32 9.56
CA LYS A 152 0.13 -16.45 10.33
C LYS A 152 -0.80 -17.45 9.62
N ARG A 153 -1.74 -18.03 10.38
CA ARG A 153 -2.76 -18.95 9.85
C ARG A 153 -4.14 -18.32 9.98
N GLY A 154 -5.03 -18.56 9.00
CA GLY A 154 -6.43 -18.14 9.03
C GLY A 154 -6.91 -17.43 7.75
N LEU A 155 -8.23 -17.23 7.64
CA LEU A 155 -8.89 -16.64 6.47
C LEU A 155 -8.34 -15.25 6.10
N GLY A 156 -7.93 -14.44 7.08
CA GLY A 156 -7.37 -13.11 6.87
C GLY A 156 -6.05 -13.08 6.07
N VAL A 157 -5.36 -14.23 5.94
CA VAL A 157 -4.11 -14.35 5.17
C VAL A 157 -4.38 -14.45 3.68
N VAL A 158 -5.50 -15.07 3.28
CA VAL A 158 -5.86 -15.29 1.88
C VAL A 158 -6.49 -14.03 1.25
N LEU A 159 -7.06 -13.15 2.07
CA LEU A 159 -7.74 -11.94 1.59
C LEU A 159 -6.83 -11.01 0.77
N PHE A 160 -5.56 -10.85 1.16
CA PHE A 160 -4.61 -9.95 0.50
C PHE A 160 -4.22 -10.42 -0.92
N PRO A 161 -3.76 -11.67 -1.15
CA PRO A 161 -3.45 -12.13 -2.50
C PRO A 161 -4.70 -12.22 -3.38
N VAL A 162 -5.87 -12.60 -2.83
CA VAL A 162 -7.12 -12.57 -3.59
C VAL A 162 -7.48 -11.15 -4.03
N ALA A 163 -7.40 -10.17 -3.12
CA ALA A 163 -7.63 -8.77 -3.45
C ALA A 163 -6.61 -8.26 -4.49
N ALA A 164 -5.34 -8.66 -4.40
CA ALA A 164 -4.34 -8.29 -5.40
C ALA A 164 -4.70 -8.82 -6.80
N VAL A 165 -5.16 -10.07 -6.92
CA VAL A 165 -5.63 -10.63 -8.19
C VAL A 165 -6.85 -9.85 -8.70
N LEU A 166 -7.84 -9.57 -7.85
CA LEU A 166 -9.02 -8.81 -8.23
C LEU A 166 -8.68 -7.38 -8.69
N VAL A 167 -7.74 -6.72 -8.03
CA VAL A 167 -7.23 -5.40 -8.42
C VAL A 167 -6.56 -5.45 -9.79
N LEU A 168 -5.80 -6.49 -10.12
CA LEU A 168 -5.18 -6.65 -11.44
C LEU A 168 -6.20 -6.91 -12.56
N MET A 169 -7.39 -7.39 -12.21
CA MET A 169 -8.51 -7.55 -13.14
C MET A 169 -9.32 -6.26 -13.31
N ALA A 170 -9.21 -5.29 -12.39
CA ALA A 170 -9.98 -4.04 -12.43
C ALA A 170 -9.81 -3.21 -13.72
N PRO A 171 -8.62 -3.11 -14.36
CA PRO A 171 -8.44 -2.41 -15.64
C PRO A 171 -9.27 -2.96 -16.81
N TRP A 172 -9.85 -4.16 -16.68
CA TRP A 172 -10.74 -4.76 -17.68
C TRP A 172 -12.20 -4.32 -17.52
N LEU A 173 -12.54 -3.71 -16.39
CA LEU A 173 -13.87 -3.21 -16.10
C LEU A 173 -13.98 -1.71 -16.45
N PRO A 174 -15.23 -1.20 -16.64
CA PRO A 174 -15.47 0.23 -16.66
C PRO A 174 -15.03 0.89 -15.35
N ALA A 175 -14.50 2.11 -15.43
CA ALA A 175 -14.14 2.91 -14.25
C ALA A 175 -13.14 2.21 -13.30
N PRO A 176 -11.92 1.89 -13.78
CA PRO A 176 -10.99 1.01 -13.06
C PRO A 176 -10.56 1.55 -11.69
N ILE A 177 -10.39 2.86 -11.55
CA ILE A 177 -9.95 3.48 -10.28
C ILE A 177 -11.05 3.34 -9.22
N GLN A 178 -12.31 3.52 -9.60
CA GLN A 178 -13.47 3.35 -8.73
C GLN A 178 -13.62 1.89 -8.29
N VAL A 179 -13.39 0.93 -9.21
CA VAL A 179 -13.38 -0.51 -8.90
C VAL A 179 -12.27 -0.84 -7.91
N ILE A 180 -11.05 -0.34 -8.12
CA ILE A 180 -9.92 -0.54 -7.20
C ILE A 180 -10.24 0.03 -5.81
N ALA A 181 -10.79 1.24 -5.74
CA ALA A 181 -11.22 1.86 -4.49
C ALA A 181 -12.25 0.98 -3.75
N GLY A 182 -13.29 0.52 -4.45
CA GLY A 182 -14.31 -0.38 -3.88
C GLY A 182 -13.73 -1.70 -3.35
N LEU A 183 -12.83 -2.33 -4.11
CA LEU A 183 -12.14 -3.56 -3.70
C LEU A 183 -11.29 -3.35 -2.44
N LEU A 184 -10.59 -2.23 -2.34
CA LEU A 184 -9.79 -1.90 -1.16
C LEU A 184 -10.66 -1.58 0.06
N CYS A 185 -11.75 -0.85 -0.10
CA CYS A 185 -12.72 -0.61 0.97
C CYS A 185 -13.33 -1.93 1.48
N ALA A 186 -13.72 -2.83 0.56
CA ALA A 186 -14.21 -4.15 0.91
C ALA A 186 -13.15 -4.98 1.66
N LEU A 187 -11.89 -4.93 1.21
CA LEU A 187 -10.78 -5.59 1.91
C LEU A 187 -10.61 -5.04 3.33
N VAL A 188 -10.61 -3.72 3.51
CA VAL A 188 -10.55 -3.08 4.83
C VAL A 188 -11.70 -3.58 5.71
N ALA A 189 -12.94 -3.50 5.25
CA ALA A 189 -14.11 -3.96 6.00
C ALA A 189 -14.02 -5.45 6.38
N LEU A 190 -13.63 -6.31 5.45
CA LEU A 190 -13.44 -7.75 5.70
C LEU A 190 -12.34 -8.00 6.74
N THR A 191 -11.23 -7.28 6.67
CA THR A 191 -10.15 -7.43 7.67
C THR A 191 -10.60 -7.02 9.06
N LEU A 192 -11.40 -5.96 9.18
CA LEU A 192 -12.01 -5.53 10.44
C LEU A 192 -12.98 -6.58 10.98
N ILE A 193 -13.90 -7.07 10.15
CA ILE A 193 -14.88 -8.11 10.55
C ILE A 193 -14.17 -9.38 11.04
N VAL A 194 -13.16 -9.85 10.30
CA VAL A 194 -12.39 -11.04 10.68
C VAL A 194 -11.73 -10.83 12.05
N ARG A 195 -11.14 -9.65 12.28
CA ARG A 195 -10.51 -9.30 13.57
C ARG A 195 -11.51 -9.28 14.72
N TYR A 196 -12.63 -8.58 14.57
CA TYR A 196 -13.67 -8.54 15.60
C TYR A 196 -14.16 -9.93 15.97
N ARG A 197 -14.40 -10.80 14.97
CA ARG A 197 -14.82 -12.19 15.20
C ARG A 197 -13.78 -13.04 15.94
N THR A 198 -12.49 -12.79 15.72
CA THR A 198 -11.43 -13.49 16.48
C THR A 198 -11.31 -12.99 17.91
N ALA A 199 -11.52 -11.69 18.16
CA ALA A 199 -11.45 -11.12 19.51
C ALA A 199 -12.60 -11.61 20.42
N THR A 200 -13.78 -11.86 19.87
CA THR A 200 -14.92 -12.38 20.63
C THR A 200 -14.87 -13.90 20.88
N ARG A 201 -13.86 -14.61 20.36
CA ARG A 201 -13.73 -16.08 20.47
C ARG A 201 -12.72 -16.55 21.52
N THR A 202 -12.05 -15.63 22.21
CA THR A 202 -11.20 -15.96 23.36
C THR A 202 -12.02 -15.91 24.65
N PRO A 203 -12.26 -17.06 25.34
CA PRO A 203 -12.91 -17.11 26.64
C PRO A 203 -12.03 -16.53 27.76
#